data_AF-A0A3D5ITJ5-F1
#
_entry.id   AF-A0A3D5ITJ5-F1
#
_cell.length_a   1.000
_cell.length_b   1.000
_cell.length_c   1.000
_cell.angle_alpha   90.00
_cell.angle_beta   90.00
_cell.angle_gamma   90.00
#
_symmetry.space_group_name_H-M   'P 1'
#
loop_
_entity.id
_entity.type
_entity.pdbx_description
1 polymer ?
#
loop_
_entity_poly.entity_id
_entity_poly.type
_entity_poly.pdbx_seq_one_letter_code
_entity_poly.pdbx_strand_id
1 'polypeptide(L)' 'MKWMVILLFGWFLQGCTTLESKPVKPIPSLIIPEQWQAQGRVGVSTNERNQTVGFVIKAKNQDYTLTLSASLGL' A
#
# COMPACT_ATOMS: atom_id res chain seq x y z
N MET A 1 -4.61 63.39 2.97
CA MET A 1 -3.71 62.22 3.11
C MET A 1 -4.34 61.00 3.78
N LYS A 2 -5.24 61.12 4.77
CA LYS A 2 -5.83 59.97 5.50
C LYS A 2 -6.65 58.98 4.64
N TRP A 3 -7.34 59.49 3.61
CA TRP A 3 -8.19 58.67 2.74
C TRP A 3 -7.42 57.80 1.73
N MET A 4 -6.23 58.22 1.32
CA MET A 4 -5.36 57.44 0.41
C MET A 4 -4.89 56.12 1.05
N VAL A 5 -4.62 56.14 2.37
CA VAL A 5 -4.17 54.96 3.10
C VAL A 5 -5.27 53.90 3.19
N ILE A 6 -6.53 54.32 3.34
CA ILE A 6 -7.68 53.43 3.45
C ILE A 6 -7.95 52.70 2.13
N LEU A 7 -7.78 53.39 1.00
CA LEU A 7 -7.94 52.78 -0.33
C LEU A 7 -6.84 51.76 -0.64
N LEU A 8 -5.60 52.04 -0.22
CA LEU A 8 -4.48 51.10 -0.34
C LEU A 8 -4.73 49.80 0.44
N PHE A 9 -5.21 49.89 1.69
CA PHE A 9 -5.52 48.70 2.49
C PHE A 9 -6.66 47.86 1.91
N GLY A 10 -7.67 48.49 1.30
CA GLY A 10 -8.78 47.78 0.64
C GLY A 10 -8.34 46.93 -0.56
N TRP A 11 -7.32 47.35 -1.30
CA TRP A 11 -6.78 46.60 -2.45
C TRP A 11 -5.91 45.41 -2.03
N PHE A 12 -5.17 45.51 -0.92
CA PHE A 12 -4.33 44.40 -0.44
C PHE A 12 -5.14 43.19 0.06
N LEU A 13 -6.39 43.39 0.48
CA LEU A 13 -7.25 42.33 1.03
C LEU A 13 -7.93 41.45 -0.04
N GLN A 14 -7.88 41.82 -1.32
CA GLN A 14 -8.49 41.02 -2.40
C GLN A 14 -7.64 39.83 -2.87
N GLY A 15 -6.41 39.68 -2.36
CA GLY A 15 -5.46 38.65 -2.81
C GLY A 15 -5.48 37.33 -2.05
N CYS A 16 -6.30 37.17 -1.00
CA CYS A 16 -6.36 35.92 -0.24
C CYS A 16 -7.44 34.99 -0.79
N THR A 17 -7.19 34.40 -1.96
CA THR A 17 -8.01 33.29 -2.44
C THR A 17 -7.50 32.01 -1.78
N THR A 18 -8.37 31.32 -1.05
CA THR A 18 -8.07 29.99 -0.53
C THR A 18 -7.78 29.08 -1.72
N LEU A 19 -6.53 28.62 -1.85
CA LEU A 19 -6.14 27.66 -2.87
C LEU A 19 -7.00 26.41 -2.68
N GLU A 20 -7.84 26.07 -3.67
CA GLU A 20 -8.63 24.84 -3.65
C GLU A 20 -7.70 23.63 -3.50
N SER A 21 -7.66 23.04 -2.31
CA SER A 21 -6.93 21.80 -2.08
C SER A 21 -7.63 20.70 -2.86
N LYS A 22 -6.98 20.20 -3.92
CA LYS A 22 -7.48 19.02 -4.63
C LYS A 22 -7.74 17.91 -3.60
N PRO A 23 -8.92 17.28 -3.59
CA PRO A 23 -9.19 16.19 -2.67
C PRO A 23 -8.18 15.06 -2.96
N VAL A 24 -7.31 14.80 -2.00
CA VAL A 24 -6.42 13.64 -2.01
C VAL A 24 -7.34 12.42 -1.89
N LYS A 25 -7.45 11.62 -2.96
CA LYS A 25 -8.17 10.35 -2.87
C LYS A 25 -7.49 9.51 -1.79
N PRO A 26 -8.24 9.04 -0.77
CA PRO A 26 -7.66 8.14 0.22
C PRO A 26 -7.11 6.92 -0.51
N ILE A 27 -5.86 6.57 -0.20
CA ILE A 27 -5.25 5.33 -0.68
C ILE A 27 -6.13 4.20 -0.10
N PRO A 28 -6.68 3.30 -0.94
CA PRO A 28 -7.48 2.21 -0.43
C PRO A 28 -6.62 1.42 0.56
N SER A 29 -7.12 1.26 1.79
CA SER A 29 -6.49 0.38 2.75
C SER A 29 -6.41 -1.01 2.13
N LEU A 30 -5.25 -1.65 2.24
CA LEU A 30 -5.09 -3.03 1.82
C LEU A 30 -5.92 -3.91 2.77
N ILE A 31 -7.16 -4.23 2.37
CA ILE A 31 -8.02 -5.13 3.14
C ILE A 31 -7.53 -6.55 2.87
N ILE A 32 -6.75 -7.08 3.80
CA ILE A 32 -6.39 -8.50 3.79
C ILE A 32 -7.61 -9.28 4.31
N PRO A 33 -8.17 -10.20 3.52
CA PRO A 33 -9.33 -10.99 3.95
C PRO A 33 -8.97 -11.88 5.15
N GLU A 34 -9.95 -12.14 6.01
CA GLU A 34 -9.80 -13.05 7.17
C GLU A 34 -9.36 -14.45 6.75
N GLN A 35 -9.67 -14.89 5.53
CA GLN A 35 -9.22 -16.17 5.01
C GLN A 35 -8.73 -16.03 3.57
N TRP A 36 -7.54 -16.55 3.30
CA TRP A 36 -6.99 -16.59 1.95
C TRP A 36 -6.07 -17.79 1.75
N GLN A 37 -5.84 -18.14 0.49
CA GLN A 37 -4.91 -19.19 0.09
C GLN A 37 -4.00 -18.68 -1.02
N ALA A 38 -2.72 -19.01 -0.95
CA ALA A 38 -1.77 -18.83 -2.03
C ALA A 38 -1.04 -20.14 -2.32
N GLN A 39 -0.70 -20.38 -3.59
CA GLN A 39 0.06 -21.55 -3.99
C GLN A 39 1.05 -21.19 -5.07
N GLY A 40 2.17 -21.90 -5.12
CA GLY A 40 3.19 -21.64 -6.11
C GLY A 40 4.34 -22.62 -6.03
N ARG A 41 5.43 -22.25 -6.70
CA ARG A 41 6.68 -23.02 -6.70
C ARG A 41 7.82 -22.07 -6.37
N VAL A 42 8.74 -22.50 -5.53
CA VAL A 42 9.96 -21.77 -5.18
C VAL A 42 11.17 -22.61 -5.58
N GLY A 43 12.13 -21.98 -6.25
CA GLY A 43 13.44 -22.56 -6.50
C GLY A 43 14.38 -22.22 -5.35
N VAL A 44 14.98 -23.23 -4.73
CA VAL A 44 16.00 -23.10 -3.69
C VAL A 44 17.33 -23.54 -4.31
N SER A 45 18.31 -22.65 -4.31
CA SER A 45 19.67 -22.94 -4.74
C SER A 45 20.59 -22.90 -3.53
N THR A 46 21.28 -24.01 -3.29
CA THR A 46 22.36 -24.12 -2.31
C THR A 46 23.65 -24.44 -3.06
N ASN A 47 24.81 -24.27 -2.41
CA ASN A 47 26.11 -24.55 -3.04
C ASN A 47 26.22 -25.98 -3.61
N GLU A 48 25.43 -26.92 -3.08
CA GLU A 48 25.48 -28.33 -3.45
C GLU A 48 24.32 -28.75 -4.36
N ARG A 49 23.20 -28.02 -4.35
CA ARG A 49 21.98 -28.47 -5.03
C ARG A 49 21.00 -27.36 -5.35
N ASN A 50 20.37 -27.50 -6.51
CA ASN A 50 19.17 -26.77 -6.90
C ASN A 50 17.94 -27.66 -6.72
N GLN A 51 16.92 -27.15 -6.03
CA GLN A 51 15.66 -27.86 -5.79
C GLN A 51 14.48 -26.93 -6.07
N THR A 52 13.41 -27.48 -6.62
CA THR A 52 12.15 -26.75 -6.77
C THR A 52 11.12 -27.38 -5.84
N VAL A 53 10.55 -26.58 -4.95
CA VAL A 53 9.56 -27.00 -3.96
C VAL A 53 8.24 -26.29 -4.25
N GLY A 54 7.14 -27.04 -4.29
CA GLY A 54 5.80 -26.49 -4.30
C GLY A 54 5.42 -25.98 -2.92
N PHE A 55 4.63 -24.92 -2.85
CA PHE A 55 4.09 -24.44 -1.58
C PHE A 55 2.59 -24.17 -1.68
N VAL A 56 1.90 -24.38 -0.57
CA VAL A 56 0.52 -23.94 -0.34
C VAL A 56 0.48 -23.25 1.02
N ILE A 57 0.03 -21.99 1.04
CA ILE A 57 -0.23 -21.22 2.26
C ILE A 57 -1.74 -21.09 2.40
N LYS A 58 -2.28 -21.50 3.54
CA LYS A 58 -3.68 -21.26 3.92
C LYS A 58 -3.68 -20.41 5.18
N ALA A 59 -4.14 -19.18 5.07
CA ALA A 59 -4.23 -18.25 6.20
C ALA A 59 -5.69 -18.15 6.66
N LYS A 60 -5.88 -18.10 7.97
CA LYS A 60 -7.16 -17.86 8.64
C LYS A 60 -6.89 -16.96 9.86
N ASN A 61 -7.40 -15.73 9.81
CA ASN A 61 -7.13 -14.66 10.76
C ASN A 61 -5.62 -14.41 10.92
N GLN A 62 -5.08 -14.63 12.11
CA GLN A 62 -3.65 -14.48 12.43
C GLN A 62 -2.87 -15.78 12.30
N ASP A 63 -3.55 -16.90 12.04
CA ASP A 63 -2.94 -18.21 11.91
C ASP A 63 -2.75 -18.59 10.44
N TYR A 64 -1.70 -19.36 10.15
CA TYR A 64 -1.49 -19.91 8.82
C TYR A 64 -0.89 -21.31 8.86
N THR A 65 -1.26 -22.12 7.87
CA THR A 65 -0.60 -23.40 7.57
C THR A 65 0.19 -23.24 6.28
N LEU A 66 1.49 -23.52 6.35
CA LEU A 66 2.38 -23.66 5.19
C LEU A 66 2.64 -25.13 4.94
N THR A 67 2.28 -25.62 3.76
CA THR A 67 2.61 -26.96 3.26
C THR A 67 3.64 -26.84 2.17
N LEU A 68 4.77 -27.54 2.31
CA LEU A 68 5.81 -27.66 1.30
C LEU A 68 5.73 -29.04 0.65
N SER A 69 5.86 -29.09 -0.67
CA SER A 69 5.88 -30.35 -1.42
C SER A 69 7.11 -30.40 -2.33
N ALA A 70 8.04 -31.30 -2.05
CA ALA A 70 9.11 -31.59 -2.99
C ALA A 70 8.55 -32.35 -4.20
N SER A 71 9.22 -32.26 -5.35
CA SER A 71 8.88 -33.03 -6.56
C SER A 71 8.90 -34.57 -6.38
N LEU A 72 9.32 -35.06 -5.21
CA LEU A 72 9.29 -36.47 -4.83
C LEU A 72 8.06 -36.86 -3.97
N GLY A 73 7.15 -35.92 -3.68
CA GLY A 73 5.86 -36.22 -3.07
C GLY A 73 5.88 -36.68 -1.60
N LEU A 74 7.00 -36.48 -0.89
CA LEU A 74 7.17 -36.85 0.52
C LEU A 74 7.51 -35.62 1.37
#